data_AF-A0A536GZW3-F1
#
_entry.id   AF-A0A536GZW3-F1
#
_cell.length_a   1.000
_cell.length_b   1.000
_cell.length_c   1.000
_cell.angle_alpha   90.00
_cell.angle_beta   90.00
_cell.angle_gamma   90.00
#
_symmetry.space_group_name_H-M   'P 1'
#
loop_
_entity.id
_entity.type
_entity.pdbx_description
1 polymer ?
#
loop_
_entity_poly.entity_id
_entity_poly.type
_entity_poly.pdbx_seq_one_letter_code
_entity_poly.pdbx_strand_id
1 'polypeptide(L)'
;MRLRRLTLAIALATGLLSLSAIGAGAGAGKTAFTQTNLVSNRTDQGASVIDPSLQNPWGISAGPSTPMWVSDNGAGVTTLYRGDGSKVPLTVVIPPGAGSGEAQGTPTGTVFNGNGA
;
A
#
# COMPACT_ATOMS: atom_id res chain seq x y z
N MET A 1 50.08 37.83 42.64
CA MET A 1 48.70 37.32 42.81
C MET A 1 48.77 35.84 43.15
N ARG A 2 48.16 35.44 44.27
CA ARG A 2 48.28 34.12 44.91
C ARG A 2 47.36 33.09 44.24
N LEU A 3 47.89 31.89 43.97
CA LEU A 3 47.14 30.69 43.61
C LEU A 3 46.21 30.24 44.75
N ARG A 4 45.01 29.72 44.44
CA ARG A 4 44.35 28.64 45.20
C ARG A 4 43.22 27.97 44.39
N ARG A 5 43.21 26.65 44.48
CA ARG A 5 42.41 25.62 43.78
C ARG A 5 40.99 25.55 44.32
N LEU A 6 40.02 25.09 43.51
CA LEU A 6 38.88 24.28 43.98
C LEU A 6 38.22 23.54 42.80
N THR A 7 38.52 22.25 42.69
CA THR A 7 37.74 21.22 42.01
C THR A 7 36.42 21.00 42.74
N LEU A 8 35.31 20.89 42.01
CA LEU A 8 34.22 19.97 42.40
C LEU A 8 33.51 19.45 41.14
N ALA A 9 33.62 18.14 40.94
CA ALA A 9 32.88 17.38 39.96
C ALA A 9 31.48 17.06 40.50
N ILE A 10 30.46 17.13 39.65
CA ILE A 10 29.24 16.35 39.82
C ILE A 10 28.96 15.68 38.48
N ALA A 11 29.19 14.38 38.44
CA ALA A 11 28.70 13.49 37.41
C ALA A 11 27.22 13.19 37.70
N LEU A 12 26.36 13.23 36.67
CA LEU A 12 25.14 12.43 36.66
C LEU A 12 25.00 11.79 35.27
N ALA A 13 25.21 10.48 35.27
CA ALA A 13 25.05 9.60 34.13
C ALA A 13 23.55 9.28 33.90
N THR A 14 23.29 8.72 32.71
CA THR A 14 22.13 7.93 32.28
C THR A 14 20.91 8.65 31.70
N GLY A 15 20.59 8.25 30.46
CA GLY A 15 19.36 8.61 29.75
C GLY A 15 19.35 8.12 28.30
N LEU A 16 19.87 6.92 28.01
CA LEU A 16 19.52 6.23 26.75
C LEU A 16 18.09 5.72 26.88
N LEU A 17 17.18 6.25 26.06
CA LEU A 17 15.98 5.54 25.62
C LEU A 17 15.89 5.74 24.10
N SER A 18 16.64 4.89 23.40
CA SER A 18 16.38 4.52 22.02
C SER A 18 14.91 4.10 21.90
N LEU A 19 14.10 4.90 21.22
CA LEU A 19 12.76 4.49 20.82
C LEU A 19 12.91 3.47 19.69
N SER A 20 13.09 2.21 20.07
CA SER A 20 12.96 1.09 19.15
C SER A 20 11.54 1.13 18.59
N ALA A 21 11.39 1.58 17.35
CA ALA A 21 10.18 1.34 16.59
C ALA A 21 10.05 -0.18 16.46
N ILE A 22 9.19 -0.76 17.30
CA ILE A 22 8.68 -2.11 17.08
C ILE A 22 7.84 -2.00 15.82
N GLY A 23 8.48 -2.21 14.68
CA GLY A 23 7.76 -2.61 13.48
C GLY A 23 7.03 -3.89 13.86
N ALA A 24 5.71 -3.82 13.95
CA ALA A 24 4.87 -5.01 13.97
C ALA A 24 5.06 -5.68 12.60
N GLY A 25 6.11 -6.49 12.46
CA GLY A 25 6.20 -7.44 11.38
C GLY A 25 4.97 -8.31 11.51
N ALA A 26 4.03 -8.17 10.56
CA ALA A 26 2.99 -9.16 10.36
C ALA A 26 3.71 -10.51 10.34
N GLY A 27 3.38 -11.38 11.30
CA GLY A 27 4.16 -12.57 11.59
C GLY A 27 4.46 -13.31 10.29
N ALA A 28 5.73 -13.35 9.90
CA ALA A 28 6.20 -14.21 8.85
C ALA A 28 6.10 -15.64 9.39
N GLY A 29 4.91 -16.22 9.33
CA GLY A 29 4.79 -17.66 9.25
C GLY A 29 5.73 -18.11 8.13
N LYS A 30 6.53 -19.15 8.36
CA LYS A 30 7.47 -19.64 7.34
C LYS A 30 6.68 -20.10 6.12
N THR A 31 6.44 -19.19 5.18
CA THR A 31 5.88 -19.48 3.88
C THR A 31 7.01 -19.97 2.99
N ALA A 32 6.72 -20.89 2.07
CA ALA A 32 7.67 -21.30 1.02
C ALA A 32 8.00 -20.17 0.02
N PHE A 33 7.46 -18.97 0.24
CA PHE A 33 7.52 -17.82 -0.65
C PHE A 33 7.82 -16.55 0.13
N THR A 34 8.46 -15.60 -0.55
CA THR A 34 8.64 -14.22 -0.07
C THR A 34 7.61 -13.33 -0.73
N GLN A 35 6.75 -12.72 0.07
CA GLN A 35 5.78 -11.75 -0.40
C GLN A 35 6.46 -10.40 -0.66
N THR A 36 6.14 -9.77 -1.79
CA THR A 36 6.49 -8.38 -2.08
C THR A 36 5.22 -7.60 -2.33
N ASN A 37 4.98 -6.55 -1.55
CA ASN A 37 3.82 -5.68 -1.74
C ASN A 37 4.13 -4.67 -2.85
N LEU A 38 3.38 -4.72 -3.94
CA LEU A 38 3.59 -3.83 -5.09
C LEU A 38 2.81 -2.52 -4.93
N VAL A 39 1.52 -2.62 -4.60
CA VAL A 39 0.60 -1.47 -4.51
C VAL A 39 -0.23 -1.56 -3.22
N SER A 40 -0.45 -0.43 -2.56
CA SER A 40 -1.39 -0.32 -1.44
C SER A 40 -2.06 1.05 -1.44
N ASN A 41 -3.27 1.18 -0.89
CA ASN A 41 -3.84 2.49 -0.54
C ASN A 41 -3.36 3.01 0.83
N ARG A 42 -2.45 2.29 1.50
CA ARG A 42 -1.93 2.61 2.83
C ARG A 42 -0.40 2.67 2.83
N THR A 43 0.14 3.69 3.48
CA THR A 43 1.60 3.93 3.56
C THR A 43 2.33 2.98 4.51
N ASP A 44 1.61 2.27 5.38
CA ASP A 44 2.17 1.40 6.42
C ASP A 44 2.34 -0.07 5.99
N GLN A 45 2.02 -0.39 4.73
CA GLN A 45 2.07 -1.77 4.21
C GLN A 45 3.38 -2.11 3.50
N GLY A 46 4.32 -1.16 3.39
CA GLY A 46 5.59 -1.37 2.68
C GLY A 46 5.44 -1.63 1.18
N ALA A 47 4.35 -1.16 0.57
CA ALA A 47 4.15 -1.24 -0.88
C ALA A 47 5.01 -0.21 -1.62
N SER A 48 5.56 -0.56 -2.77
CA SER A 48 6.36 0.36 -3.59
C SER A 48 5.53 1.51 -4.18
N VAL A 49 4.24 1.28 -4.42
CA VAL A 49 3.31 2.28 -4.98
C VAL A 49 2.16 2.50 -4.00
N ILE A 50 1.87 3.77 -3.73
CA ILE A 50 0.69 4.15 -2.96
C ILE A 50 -0.39 4.68 -3.91
N ASP A 51 -1.51 3.98 -3.98
CA ASP A 51 -2.66 4.36 -4.82
C ASP A 51 -3.93 4.51 -3.98
N PRO A 52 -4.40 5.75 -3.73
CA PRO A 52 -5.65 6.00 -3.01
C PRO A 52 -6.90 5.41 -3.67
N SER A 53 -6.86 5.05 -4.95
CA SER A 53 -7.97 4.39 -5.64
C SER A 53 -8.11 2.92 -5.27
N LEU A 54 -7.08 2.24 -4.77
CA LEU A 54 -7.07 0.81 -4.42
C LEU A 54 -7.86 0.51 -3.13
N GLN A 55 -9.14 0.89 -3.11
CA GLN A 55 -10.00 0.77 -1.95
C GLN A 55 -10.89 -0.46 -2.08
N ASN A 56 -10.79 -1.36 -1.10
CA ASN A 56 -11.56 -2.60 -1.06
C ASN A 56 -11.50 -3.34 -2.42
N PRO A 57 -10.32 -3.67 -2.97
CA PRO A 57 -10.24 -4.31 -4.27
C PRO A 57 -10.77 -5.75 -4.21
N TRP A 58 -11.61 -6.14 -5.17
CA TRP A 58 -12.31 -7.44 -5.16
C TRP A 58 -11.93 -8.37 -6.30
N GLY A 59 -11.49 -7.85 -7.44
CA GLY A 59 -11.19 -8.65 -8.62
C GLY A 59 -9.91 -8.21 -9.30
N ILE A 60 -9.17 -9.19 -9.85
CA ILE A 60 -8.00 -8.97 -10.70
C ILE A 60 -8.14 -9.76 -11.99
N SER A 61 -7.82 -9.15 -13.12
CA SER A 61 -7.74 -9.83 -14.41
C SER A 61 -6.54 -9.34 -15.23
N ALA A 62 -5.99 -10.22 -16.05
CA ALA A 62 -4.90 -9.89 -16.97
C ALA A 62 -4.95 -10.85 -18.17
N GLY A 63 -4.51 -10.37 -19.33
CA GLY A 63 -4.17 -11.17 -20.50
C GLY A 63 -2.65 -11.36 -20.63
N PRO A 64 -2.18 -12.11 -21.65
CA PRO A 64 -0.76 -12.46 -21.80
C PRO A 64 0.21 -11.27 -21.87
N SER A 65 -0.25 -10.14 -22.40
CA SER A 65 0.57 -8.93 -22.62
C SER A 65 -0.12 -7.65 -22.15
N THR A 66 -1.12 -7.76 -21.26
CA THR A 66 -1.84 -6.59 -20.72
C THR A 66 -1.35 -6.22 -19.33
N PRO A 67 -1.61 -4.99 -18.87
CA PRO A 67 -1.59 -4.69 -17.44
C PRO A 67 -2.55 -5.60 -16.67
N MET A 68 -2.37 -5.66 -15.35
CA MET A 68 -3.36 -6.18 -14.41
C MET A 68 -4.45 -5.14 -14.22
N TRP A 69 -5.70 -5.52 -14.44
CA TRP A 69 -6.89 -4.73 -14.16
C TRP A 69 -7.40 -5.10 -12.78
N VAL A 70 -7.60 -4.11 -11.90
CA VAL A 70 -8.05 -4.31 -10.53
C VAL A 70 -9.35 -3.58 -10.29
N SER A 71 -10.38 -4.32 -9.89
CA SER A 71 -11.71 -3.78 -9.56
C SER A 71 -11.71 -3.24 -8.14
N ASP A 72 -11.64 -1.91 -8.03
CA ASP A 72 -11.60 -1.17 -6.78
C ASP A 72 -13.02 -0.90 -6.28
N ASN A 73 -13.60 -1.88 -5.60
CA ASN A 73 -15.02 -1.89 -5.22
C ASN A 73 -15.42 -0.64 -4.43
N GLY A 74 -14.60 -0.23 -3.46
CA GLY A 74 -14.89 0.91 -2.58
C GLY A 74 -14.73 2.27 -3.25
N ALA A 75 -13.95 2.34 -4.33
CA ALA A 75 -13.71 3.57 -5.09
C ALA A 75 -14.57 3.68 -6.35
N GLY A 76 -15.36 2.65 -6.69
CA GLY A 76 -16.21 2.64 -7.88
C GLY A 76 -15.45 2.71 -9.20
N VAL A 77 -14.20 2.24 -9.22
CA VAL A 77 -13.33 2.30 -10.40
C VAL A 77 -12.65 0.97 -10.68
N THR A 78 -12.03 0.87 -11.86
CA THR A 78 -11.01 -0.13 -12.16
C THR A 78 -9.71 0.57 -12.48
N THR A 79 -8.67 0.28 -11.71
CA THR A 79 -7.29 0.73 -11.94
C THR A 79 -6.48 -0.33 -12.68
N LEU A 80 -5.38 0.10 -13.29
CA LEU A 80 -4.49 -0.77 -14.06
C LEU A 80 -3.05 -0.64 -13.54
N TYR A 81 -2.37 -1.78 -13.39
CA TYR A 81 -0.98 -1.84 -12.91
C TYR A 81 -0.14 -2.75 -13.80
N ARG A 82 1.13 -2.37 -14.01
CA ARG A 82 2.11 -3.29 -14.64
C ARG A 82 2.61 -4.31 -13.62
N GLY A 83 3.37 -5.31 -14.10
CA GLY A 83 3.90 -6.38 -13.24
C GLY A 83 4.84 -5.92 -12.12
N ASP A 84 5.39 -4.70 -12.21
CA ASP A 84 6.18 -4.05 -11.16
C ASP A 84 5.34 -3.22 -10.18
N GLY A 85 4.01 -3.18 -10.35
CA GLY A 85 3.09 -2.36 -9.57
C GLY A 85 2.92 -0.92 -10.06
N SER A 86 3.66 -0.49 -11.09
CA SER A 86 3.50 0.87 -11.61
C SER A 86 2.09 1.09 -12.16
N LYS A 87 1.44 2.16 -11.69
CA LYS A 87 0.09 2.54 -12.14
C LYS A 87 0.13 2.97 -13.60
N VAL A 88 -0.77 2.41 -14.41
CA VAL A 88 -1.05 2.91 -15.76
C VAL A 88 -1.97 4.13 -15.61
N PRO A 89 -1.74 5.25 -16.33
CA PRO A 89 -2.55 6.47 -16.22
C PRO A 89 -3.92 6.33 -16.91
N LEU A 90 -4.66 5.28 -16.55
CA LEU A 90 -6.02 5.01 -16.92
C LEU A 90 -6.75 4.56 -15.66
N THR A 91 -7.89 5.20 -15.38
CA THR A 91 -8.81 4.79 -14.32
C THR A 91 -10.20 4.74 -14.95
N VAL A 92 -10.77 3.55 -14.97
CA VAL A 92 -12.08 3.31 -15.58
C VAL A 92 -13.13 3.51 -14.50
N VAL A 93 -13.97 4.54 -14.65
CA VAL A 93 -15.10 4.77 -13.74
C VAL A 93 -16.21 3.79 -14.05
N ILE A 94 -16.71 3.11 -13.02
CA ILE A 94 -17.82 2.16 -13.16
C ILE A 94 -19.10 2.88 -12.74
N PRO A 95 -20.07 3.06 -13.66
CA PRO A 95 -21.31 3.72 -13.33
C PRO A 95 -22.12 2.88 -12.31
N PRO A 96 -22.97 3.52 -11.50
CA PRO A 96 -23.91 2.80 -10.66
C PRO A 96 -24.84 1.92 -11.51
N GLY A 97 -25.31 0.82 -10.91
CA GLY A 97 -26.32 -0.03 -11.54
C GLY A 97 -27.61 0.75 -11.81
N ALA A 98 -28.27 0.48 -12.93
CA ALA A 98 -29.53 1.15 -13.26
C ALA A 98 -30.57 0.93 -12.15
N GLY A 99 -31.12 2.02 -11.62
CA GLY A 99 -32.12 1.98 -10.56
C GLY A 99 -31.57 1.69 -9.16
N SER A 100 -30.26 1.63 -8.95
CA SER A 100 -29.69 1.37 -7.62
C SER A 100 -29.89 2.52 -6.63
N GLY A 101 -30.02 3.75 -7.12
CA GLY A 101 -30.01 4.95 -6.27
C GLY A 101 -28.63 5.33 -5.72
N GLU A 102 -27.59 4.57 -6.08
CA GLU A 102 -26.22 4.79 -5.64
C GLU A 102 -25.51 5.86 -6.49
N ALA A 103 -24.58 6.59 -5.87
CA ALA A 103 -23.81 7.62 -6.55
C ALA A 103 -22.69 7.07 -7.45
N GLN A 104 -22.22 5.85 -7.20
CA GLN A 104 -21.14 5.19 -7.94
C GLN A 104 -21.37 3.68 -8.05
N GLY A 105 -20.71 3.04 -9.01
CA GLY A 105 -20.69 1.59 -9.12
C GLY A 105 -19.86 0.92 -8.02
N THR A 106 -20.05 -0.37 -7.83
CA THR A 106 -19.30 -1.21 -6.88
C THR A 106 -18.73 -2.43 -7.63
N PRO A 107 -17.67 -2.23 -8.44
CA PRO A 107 -17.15 -3.31 -9.27
C PRO A 107 -16.63 -4.46 -8.41
N THR A 108 -16.98 -5.69 -8.81
CA THR A 108 -16.56 -6.92 -8.11
C THR A 108 -15.53 -7.71 -8.89
N GLY A 109 -15.42 -7.50 -10.20
CA GLY A 109 -14.42 -8.13 -11.04
C GLY A 109 -14.60 -7.82 -12.52
N THR A 110 -13.58 -8.18 -13.28
CA THR A 110 -13.58 -8.16 -14.75
C THR A 110 -12.93 -9.44 -15.26
N VAL A 111 -13.14 -9.76 -16.53
CA VAL A 111 -12.51 -10.93 -17.17
C VAL A 111 -11.89 -10.47 -18.48
N PHE A 112 -10.65 -10.89 -18.73
CA PHE A 112 -10.00 -10.71 -20.02
C PHE A 112 -10.66 -11.63 -21.06
N ASN A 113 -11.14 -11.05 -22.16
CA ASN A 113 -11.64 -11.80 -23.31
C ASN A 113 -10.56 -11.86 -24.41
N GLY A 114 -9.92 -13.01 -24.56
CA GLY A 114 -8.89 -13.24 -25.59
C GLY A 114 -9.43 -13.46 -27.01
N ASN A 115 -10.75 -13.57 -27.18
CA ASN A 115 -11.40 -13.73 -28.48
C ASN A 115 -11.90 -12.39 -29.06
N GLY A 116 -11.49 -11.26 -28.47
CA GLY A 116 -11.82 -9.93 -28.99
C GLY A 116 -11.22 -9.73 -30.38
N ALA A 117 -12.05 -9.23 -31.31
CA ALA A 117 -11.74 -8.99 -32.72
C ALA A 117 -10.46 -8.17 -32.97
#